data_AF-A0A537GTY3-F1
#
_entry.id   AF-A0A537GTY3-F1
#
_cell.length_a   1.000
_cell.length_b   1.000
_cell.length_c   1.000
_cell.angle_alpha   90.00
_cell.angle_beta   90.00
_cell.angle_gamma   90.00
#
_symmetry.space_group_name_H-M   'P 1'
#
loop_
_entity.id
_entity.type
_entity.pdbx_description
1 polymer ?
#
loop_
_entity_poly.entity_id
_entity_poly.type
_entity_poly.pdbx_seq_one_letter_code
_entity_poly.pdbx_strand_id
1 'polypeptide(L)'
;MGKASSGMFAGRKLRKRRKGFRWAYAPYKRRMLGLDYKADPLEGAPQGRAIVLEKVGVECRQPNSAVRKCVRAQLIKNGKVVTAFLPGDGALNFIDEHDEVQIEGIG
;
A
#
# COMPACT_ATOMS: atom_id res chain seq x y z
N MET A 1 -8.79 34.95 15.63
CA MET A 1 -9.45 33.62 15.62
C MET A 1 -10.86 33.77 15.03
N GLY A 2 -11.13 33.24 13.84
CA GLY A 2 -12.41 33.46 13.15
C GLY A 2 -13.59 32.79 13.86
N LYS A 3 -14.35 33.58 14.64
CA LYS A 3 -15.52 33.13 15.42
C LYS A 3 -16.46 32.32 14.53
N ALA A 4 -16.80 31.10 14.95
CA ALA A 4 -17.84 30.31 14.29
C ALA A 4 -19.21 30.95 14.52
N SER A 5 -20.15 30.70 13.60
CA SER A 5 -21.52 31.17 13.75
C SER A 5 -22.15 30.53 15.00
N SER A 6 -22.46 31.34 16.01
CA SER A 6 -22.94 30.92 17.33
C SER A 6 -24.45 31.13 17.55
N GLY A 7 -25.19 31.56 16.52
CA GLY A 7 -26.63 31.78 16.61
C GLY A 7 -27.44 30.49 16.79
N MET A 8 -28.57 30.56 17.49
CA MET A 8 -29.43 29.43 17.86
C MET A 8 -29.90 28.59 16.63
N PHE A 9 -30.08 29.22 15.46
CA PHE A 9 -30.48 28.55 14.20
C PHE A 9 -29.30 28.32 13.21
N ALA A 10 -28.04 28.44 13.64
CA ALA A 10 -26.87 28.35 12.75
C ALA A 10 -26.39 26.92 12.42
N GLY A 11 -27.10 25.88 12.85
CA GLY A 11 -26.67 24.47 12.74
C GLY A 11 -26.31 24.02 11.32
N ARG A 12 -27.09 24.43 10.30
CA ARG A 12 -26.80 24.10 8.89
C ARG A 12 -25.45 24.65 8.42
N LYS A 13 -25.13 25.89 8.81
CA LYS A 13 -23.88 26.57 8.47
C LYS A 13 -22.68 25.91 9.16
N LEU A 14 -22.81 25.59 10.45
CA LEU A 14 -21.79 24.86 11.22
C LEU A 14 -21.50 23.48 10.62
N ARG A 15 -22.54 22.73 10.23
CA ARG A 15 -22.39 21.42 9.59
C ARG A 15 -21.66 21.51 8.25
N LYS A 16 -22.01 22.48 7.39
CA LYS A 16 -21.32 22.70 6.10
C LYS A 16 -19.86 23.08 6.31
N ARG A 17 -19.57 23.97 7.27
CA ARG A 17 -18.19 24.37 7.63
C ARG A 17 -17.37 23.18 8.14
N ARG A 18 -17.92 22.34 9.03
CA ARG A 18 -17.24 21.13 9.53
C ARG A 18 -16.98 20.11 8.41
N LYS A 19 -17.92 19.93 7.48
CA LYS A 19 -17.72 19.08 6.28
C LYS A 19 -16.55 19.58 5.43
N GLY A 20 -16.46 20.89 5.18
CA GLY A 20 -15.34 21.51 4.46
C GLY A 20 -13.99 21.26 5.15
N PHE A 21 -13.88 21.58 6.45
CA PHE A 21 -12.65 21.34 7.20
C PHE A 21 -12.28 19.87 7.34
N ARG A 22 -13.24 18.95 7.29
CA ARG A 22 -12.96 17.52 7.34
C ARG A 22 -12.09 17.05 6.17
N TRP A 23 -12.17 17.70 5.01
CA TRP A 23 -11.33 17.38 3.85
C TRP A 23 -9.85 17.76 4.03
N ALA A 24 -9.53 18.66 4.96
CA ALA A 24 -8.15 18.94 5.32
C ALA A 24 -7.50 17.76 6.08
N TYR A 25 -8.29 16.89 6.72
CA TYR A 25 -7.79 15.72 7.42
C TYR A 25 -7.40 14.61 6.42
N ALA A 26 -6.11 14.30 6.36
CA ALA A 26 -5.55 13.38 5.36
C ALA A 26 -6.17 11.97 5.37
N PRO A 27 -6.38 11.30 6.53
CA PRO A 27 -7.02 9.97 6.55
C PRO A 27 -8.46 9.99 6.02
N TYR A 28 -9.21 11.07 6.29
CA TYR A 28 -10.56 11.21 5.72
C TYR A 28 -10.51 11.37 4.20
N LYS A 29 -9.58 12.18 3.69
CA LYS A 29 -9.38 12.38 2.25
C LYS A 29 -9.00 11.07 1.55
N ARG A 30 -8.01 10.33 2.07
CA ARG A 30 -7.56 9.04 1.51
C ARG A 30 -8.70 8.03 1.44
N ARG A 31 -9.46 7.90 2.55
CA ARG A 31 -10.61 6.99 2.64
C ARG A 31 -11.75 7.38 1.69
N MET A 32 -12.16 8.65 1.67
CA MET A 32 -13.27 9.10 0.83
C MET A 32 -12.98 9.02 -0.67
N LEU A 33 -11.71 9.19 -1.06
CA LEU A 33 -11.29 9.08 -2.46
C LEU A 33 -10.91 7.66 -2.88
N GLY A 34 -10.84 6.71 -1.92
CA GLY A 34 -10.41 5.33 -2.16
C GLY A 34 -8.99 5.24 -2.72
N LEU A 35 -8.10 6.16 -2.32
CA LEU A 35 -6.75 6.25 -2.91
C LEU A 35 -5.94 4.98 -2.68
N ASP A 36 -6.06 4.40 -1.49
CA ASP A 36 -5.27 3.22 -1.11
C ASP A 36 -5.66 2.01 -1.97
N TYR A 37 -6.95 1.79 -2.21
CA TYR A 37 -7.44 0.70 -3.10
C TYR A 37 -6.96 0.85 -4.55
N LYS A 38 -6.91 2.09 -5.06
CA LYS A 38 -6.49 2.36 -6.44
C LYS A 38 -4.99 2.18 -6.64
N ALA A 39 -4.20 2.56 -5.63
CA ALA A 39 -2.75 2.49 -5.66
C ALA A 39 -2.24 1.07 -5.37
N ASP A 40 -2.94 0.32 -4.52
CA ASP A 40 -2.54 -1.01 -4.10
C ASP A 40 -2.49 -1.99 -5.29
N PRO A 41 -1.33 -2.64 -5.55
CA PRO A 41 -1.23 -3.72 -6.52
C PRO A 41 -2.16 -4.90 -6.21
N LEU A 42 -2.50 -5.13 -4.94
CA LEU A 42 -3.42 -6.18 -4.53
C LEU A 42 -4.89 -5.74 -4.52
N GLU A 43 -5.22 -4.51 -4.89
CA GLU A 43 -6.61 -4.04 -4.93
C GLU A 43 -7.36 -4.34 -3.62
N GLY A 44 -6.70 -4.13 -2.48
CA GLY A 44 -7.27 -4.35 -1.15
C GLY A 44 -7.40 -5.81 -0.71
N ALA A 45 -6.94 -6.78 -1.50
CA ALA A 45 -6.89 -8.18 -1.08
C ALA A 45 -5.72 -8.41 -0.11
N PRO A 46 -5.89 -9.23 0.94
CA PRO A 46 -4.81 -9.52 1.89
C PRO A 46 -3.65 -10.29 1.25
N GLN A 47 -3.95 -11.13 0.25
CA GLN A 47 -2.98 -11.98 -0.44
C GLN A 47 -3.28 -12.04 -1.95
N GLY A 48 -2.29 -12.44 -2.73
CA GLY A 48 -2.41 -12.63 -4.18
C GLY A 48 -1.46 -13.70 -4.70
N ARG A 49 -1.81 -14.30 -5.84
CA ARG A 49 -0.95 -15.24 -6.57
C ARG A 49 -0.16 -14.51 -7.64
N ALA A 50 1.09 -14.91 -7.82
CA ALA A 50 2.01 -14.30 -8.76
C ALA A 50 2.94 -15.32 -9.40
N ILE A 51 3.48 -14.97 -10.55
CA ILE A 51 4.48 -15.77 -11.28
C ILE A 51 5.82 -15.05 -11.16
N VAL A 52 6.87 -15.78 -10.79
CA VAL A 52 8.22 -15.23 -10.66
C VAL A 52 8.80 -14.91 -12.04
N LEU A 53 9.36 -13.71 -12.19
CA LEU A 53 10.05 -13.26 -13.40
C LEU A 53 11.56 -13.39 -13.26
N GLU A 54 12.13 -12.82 -12.20
CA GLU A 54 13.58 -12.81 -11.98
C GLU A 54 13.93 -12.71 -10.49
N LYS A 55 15.11 -13.23 -10.14
CA LYS A 55 15.70 -13.13 -8.80
C LYS A 55 16.45 -11.80 -8.67
N VAL A 56 16.15 -11.01 -7.65
CA VAL A 56 16.73 -9.66 -7.45
C VAL A 56 17.33 -9.52 -6.06
N GLY A 57 18.55 -8.98 -5.98
CA GLY A 57 19.15 -8.54 -4.73
C GLY A 57 18.87 -7.05 -4.50
N VAL A 58 18.21 -6.71 -3.40
CA VAL A 58 17.99 -5.30 -3.01
C VAL A 58 19.00 -4.92 -1.92
N GLU A 59 19.82 -3.92 -2.19
CA GLU A 59 20.77 -3.41 -1.20
C GLU A 59 20.03 -2.77 -0.02
N CYS A 60 20.54 -3.02 1.18
CA CYS A 60 20.06 -2.35 2.38
C CYS A 60 20.39 -0.85 2.34
N ARG A 61 19.48 -0.04 2.89
CA ARG A 61 19.75 1.37 3.12
C ARG A 61 20.84 1.51 4.20
N GLN A 62 21.76 2.45 3.99
CA GLN A 62 22.76 2.85 4.98
C GLN A 62 22.10 3.10 6.35
N PRO A 63 22.69 2.65 7.48
CA PRO A 63 24.11 2.32 7.73
C PRO A 63 24.49 0.83 7.62
N ASN A 64 23.57 -0.04 7.20
CA ASN A 64 23.82 -1.48 7.18
C ASN A 64 24.46 -1.93 5.87
N SER A 65 25.29 -2.98 5.92
CA SER A 65 25.84 -3.66 4.74
C SER A 65 25.23 -5.06 4.61
N ALA A 66 24.23 -5.19 3.76
CA ALA A 66 23.61 -6.47 3.41
C ALA A 66 22.81 -6.37 2.11
N VAL A 67 22.64 -7.50 1.43
CA VAL A 67 21.77 -7.64 0.25
C VAL A 67 20.56 -8.49 0.63
N ARG A 68 19.37 -7.90 0.58
CA ARG A 68 18.11 -8.60 0.81
C ARG A 68 17.75 -9.39 -0.44
N LYS A 69 17.46 -10.67 -0.26
CA LYS A 69 17.03 -11.55 -1.36
C LYS A 69 15.54 -11.31 -1.62
N CYS A 70 15.24 -10.90 -2.85
CA CYS A 70 13.90 -10.60 -3.31
C CYS A 70 13.66 -11.29 -4.66
N VAL A 71 12.40 -11.32 -5.08
CA VAL A 71 11.99 -11.75 -6.42
C VAL A 71 11.12 -10.68 -7.03
N ARG A 72 11.25 -10.47 -8.34
CA ARG A 72 10.23 -9.74 -9.11
C ARG A 72 9.20 -10.74 -9.57
N ALA A 73 7.94 -10.47 -9.26
CA ALA A 73 6.83 -11.35 -9.56
C ALA A 73 5.70 -10.57 -10.22
N GLN A 74 5.03 -11.19 -11.17
CA GLN A 74 3.88 -10.63 -11.84
C GLN A 74 2.59 -11.20 -11.24
N LEU A 75 1.71 -10.35 -10.75
CA LEU A 75 0.42 -10.76 -10.20
C LEU A 75 -0.46 -11.34 -11.32
N ILE A 76 -1.01 -12.53 -11.10
CA ILE A 76 -1.86 -13.22 -12.09
C ILE A 76 -3.16 -12.43 -12.34
N LYS A 77 -3.71 -11.79 -11.30
CA LYS A 77 -5.01 -11.11 -11.38
C LYS A 77 -5.02 -9.85 -12.24
N ASN A 78 -3.94 -9.07 -12.25
CA ASN A 78 -3.90 -7.76 -12.91
C ASN A 78 -2.64 -7.51 -13.75
N GLY A 79 -1.73 -8.49 -13.83
CA GLY A 79 -0.50 -8.40 -14.62
C GLY A 79 0.51 -7.37 -14.10
N LYS A 80 0.28 -6.74 -12.95
CA LYS A 80 1.22 -5.77 -12.36
C LYS A 80 2.45 -6.52 -11.84
N VAL A 81 3.62 -5.94 -12.10
CA VAL A 81 4.90 -6.46 -11.59
C VAL A 81 5.18 -5.82 -10.23
N VAL A 82 5.44 -6.67 -9.23
CA VAL A 82 5.77 -6.29 -7.87
C VAL A 82 7.08 -6.94 -7.44
N THR A 83 7.76 -6.34 -6.46
CA THR A 83 8.95 -6.93 -5.86
C THR A 83 8.57 -7.51 -4.50
N ALA A 84 8.76 -8.80 -4.31
CA ALA A 84 8.47 -9.50 -3.06
C ALA A 84 9.77 -9.87 -2.34
N PHE A 85 9.80 -9.69 -1.02
CA PHE A 85 10.90 -10.09 -0.16
C PHE A 85 10.75 -11.56 0.22
N LEU A 86 11.86 -12.31 0.22
CA LEU A 86 11.86 -13.71 0.64
C LEU A 86 12.27 -13.83 2.11
N PRO A 87 11.36 -14.19 3.03
CA PRO A 87 11.68 -14.37 4.42
C PRO A 87 12.44 -15.69 4.67
N GLY A 88 13.28 -15.71 5.70
CA GLY A 88 14.08 -16.87 6.08
C GLY A 88 15.44 -16.93 5.37
N ASP A 89 16.36 -17.70 5.94
CA ASP A 89 17.68 -17.92 5.35
C ASP A 89 17.61 -18.97 4.23
N GLY A 90 18.34 -18.76 3.14
CA GLY A 90 18.38 -19.69 2.00
C GLY A 90 17.10 -19.79 1.17
N ALA A 91 16.06 -18.99 1.43
CA ALA A 91 14.77 -19.06 0.72
C ALA A 91 14.88 -18.91 -0.82
N LEU A 92 15.91 -18.20 -1.29
CA LEU A 92 16.20 -18.03 -2.72
C LEU A 92 16.48 -19.34 -3.47
N ASN A 93 16.92 -20.39 -2.76
CA ASN A 93 17.26 -21.68 -3.35
C ASN A 93 16.02 -22.52 -3.70
N PHE A 94 14.85 -22.18 -3.14
CA PHE A 94 13.61 -22.95 -3.33
C PHE A 94 12.69 -22.38 -4.40
N ILE A 95 13.03 -21.21 -4.96
CA ILE A 95 12.17 -20.47 -5.89
C ILE A 95 12.95 -20.28 -7.16
N ASP A 96 12.38 -20.67 -8.29
CA ASP A 96 12.93 -20.46 -9.63
C ASP A 96 12.06 -19.53 -10.48
N GLU A 97 12.57 -19.19 -11.65
CA GLU A 97 11.84 -18.38 -12.62
C GLU A 97 10.62 -19.17 -13.12
N HIS A 98 9.51 -18.46 -13.33
CA HIS A 98 8.20 -19.02 -13.72
C HIS A 98 7.45 -19.84 -12.65
N ASP A 99 7.96 -19.96 -11.43
CA ASP A 99 7.22 -20.57 -10.33
C ASP A 99 6.01 -19.72 -9.92
N GLU A 100 4.92 -20.39 -9.52
CA GLU A 100 3.76 -19.76 -8.91
C GLU A 100 4.00 -19.58 -7.40
N VAL A 101 3.90 -18.34 -6.93
CA VAL A 101 4.11 -17.96 -5.53
C VAL A 101 2.91 -17.21 -4.97
N GLN A 102 2.69 -17.34 -3.66
CA GLN A 102 1.71 -16.57 -2.91
C GLN A 102 2.40 -15.38 -2.25
N ILE A 103 1.86 -14.18 -2.48
CA ILE A 103 2.39 -12.91 -2.00
C ILE A 103 1.40 -12.30 -1.00
N GLU A 104 1.92 -11.69 0.04
CA GLU A 104 1.19 -10.91 1.03
C GLU A 104 1.84 -9.55 1.27
N GLY A 105 1.06 -8.60 1.79
CA GLY A 105 1.58 -7.30 2.20
C GLY A 105 2.37 -7.40 3.50
N ILE A 106 3.45 -6.62 3.61
CA ILE A 106 4.18 -6.47 4.86
C ILE A 106 3.62 -5.25 5.60
N GLY A 107 2.79 -5.49 6.62
CA GLY A 107 2.26 -4.46 7.52
C GLY A 107 1.05 -3.72 6.98
#